data_AF-A0A9N9NME9-F1
#
_entry.id   AF-A0A9N9NME9-F1
#
_cell.length_a   1.000
_cell.length_b   1.000
_cell.length_c   1.000
_cell.angle_alpha   90.00
_cell.angle_beta   90.00
_cell.angle_gamma   90.00
#
_symmetry.space_group_name_H-M   'P 1'
#
loop_
_entity.id
_entity.type
_entity.pdbx_description
1 polymer ?
#
loop_
_entity_poly.entity_id
_entity_poly.type
_entity_poly.pdbx_seq_one_letter_code
_entity_poly.pdbx_strand_id
1 'polypeptide(L)'
;EIALDREVEEDGKPKMPKALGEDGEDEPNVVAYSSQRTQERQKTKGKQRKSIKEKDWVLHKKEIARMRGKKNIPLDSKYTARKRKPKF
;
A
#
# COMPACT_ATOMS: atom_id res chain seq x y z
N GLU A 1 58.04 -19.41 27.57
CA GLU A 1 57.93 -17.99 27.19
C GLU A 1 56.96 -17.92 26.01
N ILE A 2 55.69 -17.66 26.32
CA ILE A 2 54.92 -16.42 26.06
C ILE A 2 54.47 -16.31 24.59
N ALA A 3 53.14 -16.22 24.44
CA ALA A 3 52.31 -16.38 23.26
C ALA A 3 52.51 -15.35 22.14
N LEU A 4 52.27 -15.76 20.89
CA LEU A 4 52.19 -14.86 19.74
C LEU A 4 51.28 -15.41 18.62
N ASP A 5 50.06 -15.85 18.98
CA ASP A 5 48.97 -15.95 18.01
C ASP A 5 48.07 -14.73 18.19
N ARG A 6 48.38 -13.71 17.38
CA ARG A 6 47.63 -12.46 17.26
C ARG A 6 46.35 -12.76 16.49
N GLU A 7 45.27 -13.08 17.22
CA GLU A 7 43.92 -12.97 16.69
C GLU A 7 43.69 -11.50 16.30
N VAL A 8 43.56 -11.23 15.01
CA VAL A 8 43.13 -9.92 14.50
C VAL A 8 41.62 -9.88 14.67
N GLU A 9 41.17 -9.42 15.84
CA GLU A 9 39.81 -8.97 16.06
C GLU A 9 39.48 -7.85 15.04
N GLU A 10 38.54 -8.11 14.13
CA GLU A 10 37.92 -7.07 13.28
C GLU A 10 36.87 -6.26 14.07
N ASP A 11 37.16 -5.89 15.32
CA ASP A 11 36.26 -5.12 16.20
C ASP A 11 36.33 -3.61 15.93
N GLY A 12 36.02 -3.22 14.69
CA GLY A 12 36.02 -1.80 14.32
C GLY A 12 35.25 -1.40 13.06
N LYS A 13 34.67 -2.36 12.33
CA LYS A 13 33.87 -2.05 11.12
C LYS A 13 32.41 -2.38 11.40
N PRO A 14 31.47 -1.43 11.25
CA PRO A 14 30.05 -1.75 11.37
C PRO A 14 29.70 -2.80 10.32
N LYS A 15 29.22 -3.97 10.75
CA LYS A 15 28.83 -5.05 9.84
C LYS A 15 27.68 -4.55 8.97
N MET A 16 27.96 -4.35 7.68
CA MET A 16 26.95 -3.91 6.72
C MET A 16 25.89 -5.01 6.58
N PRO A 17 24.60 -4.63 6.43
CA PRO A 17 23.54 -5.62 6.25
C PRO A 17 23.83 -6.45 4.99
N LYS A 18 23.96 -7.77 5.17
CA LYS A 18 24.06 -8.73 4.06
C LYS A 18 22.74 -8.67 3.29
N ALA A 19 22.82 -8.56 1.96
CA ALA A 19 21.63 -8.56 1.11
C ALA A 19 20.89 -9.89 1.27
N LEU A 20 19.59 -9.81 1.52
CA LEU A 20 18.71 -10.98 1.54
C LEU A 20 18.59 -11.49 0.08
N GLY A 21 19.11 -12.70 -0.19
CA GLY A 21 18.99 -13.36 -1.50
C GLY A 21 20.28 -13.62 -2.31
N GLU A 22 21.48 -13.43 -1.74
CA GLU A 22 22.76 -13.68 -2.46
C GLU A 22 23.29 -15.12 -2.34
N ASP A 23 22.82 -15.91 -1.37
CA ASP A 23 23.06 -17.36 -1.38
C ASP A 23 21.93 -18.03 -2.16
N GLY A 24 22.26 -18.53 -3.35
CA GLY A 24 21.33 -19.08 -4.34
C GLY A 24 20.57 -20.32 -3.87
N GLU A 25 19.60 -20.13 -2.98
CA GLU A 25 18.50 -21.05 -2.74
C GLU A 25 17.20 -20.36 -3.16
N ASP A 26 16.56 -20.98 -4.14
CA ASP A 26 15.28 -20.70 -4.76
C ASP A 26 14.25 -19.94 -3.89
N GLU A 27 14.37 -18.62 -3.79
CA GLU A 27 13.20 -17.81 -3.42
C GLU A 27 12.22 -17.86 -4.60
N PRO A 28 10.96 -18.32 -4.39
CA PRO A 28 9.97 -18.22 -5.43
C PRO A 28 9.82 -16.75 -5.81
N ASN A 29 10.00 -16.45 -7.10
CA ASN A 29 9.91 -15.12 -7.72
C ASN A 29 8.47 -14.52 -7.66
N VAL A 30 7.66 -14.99 -6.72
CA VAL A 30 6.24 -14.69 -6.54
C VAL A 30 6.03 -14.31 -5.09
N VAL A 31 5.71 -13.04 -4.87
CA VAL A 31 5.30 -12.51 -3.56
C VAL A 31 4.15 -13.36 -3.03
N ALA A 32 4.31 -13.94 -1.83
CA ALA A 32 3.37 -14.89 -1.22
C ALA A 32 1.90 -14.39 -1.17
N TYR A 33 1.69 -13.07 -1.18
CA TYR A 33 0.37 -12.44 -1.13
C TYR A 33 -0.29 -12.20 -2.50
N SER A 34 0.37 -12.55 -3.61
CA SER A 34 -0.15 -12.32 -4.97
C SER A 34 -1.43 -13.12 -5.27
N SER A 35 -1.54 -14.34 -4.72
CA SER A 35 -2.68 -15.25 -4.92
C SER A 35 -3.94 -14.85 -4.16
N GLN A 36 -3.81 -14.20 -3.01
CA GLN A 36 -4.96 -13.73 -2.23
C GLN A 36 -5.75 -12.66 -3.00
N ARG A 37 -5.04 -11.71 -3.63
CA ARG A 37 -5.66 -10.63 -4.41
C ARG A 37 -6.46 -11.16 -5.61
N THR A 38 -5.97 -12.21 -6.26
CA THR A 38 -6.68 -12.81 -7.41
C THR A 38 -7.93 -13.58 -6.96
N GLN A 39 -7.86 -14.32 -5.85
CA GLN A 39 -9.02 -15.02 -5.29
C GLN A 39 -10.15 -14.07 -4.84
N GLU A 40 -9.84 -12.98 -4.15
CA GLU A 40 -10.85 -11.97 -3.76
C GLU A 40 -11.56 -11.35 -4.97
N ARG A 41 -10.81 -11.12 -6.06
CA ARG A 41 -11.37 -10.59 -7.30
C ARG A 41 -12.32 -11.58 -7.98
N GLN A 42 -12.05 -12.89 -7.89
CA GLN A 42 -12.94 -13.93 -8.44
C GLN A 42 -14.21 -14.12 -7.58
N LYS A 43 -14.10 -14.06 -6.23
CA LYS A 43 -15.26 -14.18 -5.32
C LYS A 43 -16.33 -13.10 -5.50
N THR A 44 -15.95 -11.96 -6.08
CA THR A 44 -16.85 -10.83 -6.35
C THR A 44 -17.33 -10.76 -7.80
N LYS A 45 -16.90 -11.71 -8.66
CA LYS A 45 -17.30 -11.82 -10.05
C LYS A 45 -18.71 -12.40 -10.10
N GLY A 46 -19.71 -11.55 -10.39
CA GLY A 46 -21.13 -11.95 -10.49
C GLY A 46 -22.06 -11.29 -9.47
N LYS A 47 -21.54 -10.70 -8.39
CA LYS A 47 -22.33 -9.77 -7.55
C LYS A 47 -22.28 -8.39 -8.17
N GLN A 48 -23.39 -7.64 -8.11
CA GLN A 48 -23.43 -6.21 -8.41
C GLN A 48 -22.41 -5.53 -7.49
N ARG A 49 -21.20 -5.28 -8.02
CA ARG A 49 -20.13 -4.66 -7.24
C ARG A 49 -20.58 -3.24 -6.94
N LYS A 50 -20.61 -2.90 -5.65
CA LYS A 50 -20.78 -1.51 -5.24
C LYS A 50 -19.79 -0.65 -6.01
N SER A 51 -20.28 0.41 -6.64
CA SER A 51 -19.43 1.28 -7.45
C SER A 51 -18.39 1.91 -6.52
N ILE A 52 -17.12 1.89 -6.92
CA ILE A 52 -16.02 2.51 -6.15
C ILE A 52 -16.31 4.00 -5.88
N LYS A 53 -17.13 4.64 -6.74
CA LYS A 53 -17.53 6.05 -6.64
C LYS A 53 -18.96 6.22 -6.13
N GLU A 54 -19.38 5.39 -5.18
CA GLU A 54 -20.63 5.61 -4.46
C GLU A 54 -20.58 6.91 -3.65
N LYS A 55 -21.77 7.37 -3.22
CA LYS A 55 -21.95 8.63 -2.50
C LYS A 55 -21.03 8.72 -1.27
N ASP A 56 -20.88 7.61 -0.55
CA ASP A 56 -20.10 7.53 0.70
C ASP A 56 -18.61 7.80 0.47
N TRP A 57 -18.04 7.32 -0.66
CA TRP A 57 -16.66 7.60 -1.04
C TRP A 57 -16.44 9.10 -1.27
N VAL A 58 -17.39 9.77 -1.94
CA VAL A 58 -17.33 11.22 -2.18
C VAL A 58 -17.44 12.01 -0.89
N LEU A 59 -18.32 11.59 0.03
CA LEU A 59 -18.46 12.22 1.36
C LEU A 59 -17.18 12.07 2.18
N HIS A 60 -16.62 10.86 2.23
CA HIS A 60 -15.37 10.61 2.97
C HIS A 60 -14.20 11.45 2.43
N LYS A 61 -14.08 11.58 1.10
CA LYS A 61 -13.04 12.44 0.50
C LYS A 61 -13.26 13.92 0.78
N LYS A 62 -14.51 14.40 0.80
CA LYS A 62 -14.81 15.76 1.25
C LYS A 62 -14.43 15.96 2.71
N GLU A 63 -14.72 14.99 3.57
CA GLU A 63 -14.39 15.06 4.99
C GLU A 63 -12.88 15.13 5.22
N ILE A 64 -12.11 14.25 4.58
CA ILE A 64 -10.64 14.32 4.59
C ILE A 64 -10.15 15.70 4.13
N ALA A 65 -10.74 16.24 3.07
CA ALA A 65 -10.33 17.55 2.56
C ALA A 65 -10.67 18.67 3.57
N ARG A 66 -11.79 18.57 4.30
CA ARG A 66 -12.19 19.53 5.34
C ARG A 66 -11.22 19.49 6.51
N MET A 67 -10.92 18.27 7.00
CA MET A 67 -9.94 18.07 8.07
C MET A 67 -8.55 18.61 7.69
N ARG A 68 -8.18 18.52 6.40
CA ARG A 68 -6.93 19.09 5.87
C ARG A 68 -6.98 20.61 5.64
N GLY A 69 -8.06 21.29 6.02
CA GLY A 69 -8.18 22.74 5.96
C GLY A 69 -8.41 23.31 4.56
N LYS A 70 -8.84 22.52 3.59
CA LYS A 70 -9.09 23.02 2.22
C LYS A 70 -10.37 23.85 2.20
N LYS A 71 -10.26 25.14 1.86
CA LYS A 71 -11.36 26.13 1.97
C LYS A 71 -12.50 25.95 0.95
N ASN A 72 -12.21 25.43 -0.24
CA ASN A 72 -13.16 25.39 -1.36
C ASN A 72 -13.90 24.05 -1.51
N ILE A 73 -14.36 23.44 -0.41
CA ILE A 73 -15.10 22.17 -0.46
C ILE A 73 -16.60 22.45 -0.50
N PRO A 74 -17.32 22.05 -1.57
CA PRO A 74 -18.76 22.24 -1.63
C PRO A 74 -19.49 21.50 -0.51
N LEU A 75 -20.50 22.15 0.07
CA LEU A 75 -21.41 21.57 1.06
C LEU A 75 -22.05 20.28 0.52
N ASP A 76 -22.45 19.42 1.45
CA ASP A 76 -23.13 18.17 1.10
C ASP A 76 -24.61 18.44 0.83
N SER A 77 -25.08 17.98 -0.33
CA SER A 77 -26.47 18.11 -0.74
C SER A 77 -27.02 16.76 -1.18
N LYS A 78 -28.35 16.67 -1.37
CA LYS A 78 -29.03 15.50 -1.95
C LYS A 78 -28.47 15.08 -3.32
N TYR A 79 -27.83 16.02 -4.02
CA TYR A 79 -27.27 15.83 -5.36
C TYR A 79 -25.76 15.50 -5.37
N THR A 80 -25.11 15.37 -4.20
CA THR A 80 -23.71 14.91 -4.12
C THR A 80 -23.55 13.55 -4.81
N ALA A 81 -22.49 13.40 -5.61
CA ALA A 81 -22.18 12.20 -6.39
C ALA A 81 -23.18 11.81 -7.50
N ARG A 82 -24.20 12.63 -7.80
CA ARG A 82 -25.11 12.39 -8.93
C ARG A 82 -24.55 12.97 -10.24
N LYS A 83 -24.71 12.24 -11.34
CA LYS A 83 -24.44 12.73 -12.70
C LYS A 83 -25.40 13.88 -13.02
N ARG A 84 -24.86 15.05 -13.41
CA ARG A 84 -25.65 16.22 -13.83
C ARG A 84 -25.98 16.10 -15.32
N LYS A 85 -27.17 16.55 -15.73
CA LYS A 85 -27.54 16.65 -17.15
C LYS A 85 -26.65 17.73 -17.80
N PRO A 86 -26.12 17.51 -19.02
CA PRO A 86 -25.45 18.56 -19.75
C PRO A 86 -26.45 19.68 -20.07
N LYS A 87 -26.01 20.93 -19.93
CA LYS A 87 -26.69 22.08 -20.52
C LYS A 87 -25.88 22.45 -21.76
N PHE A 88 -26.54 22.47 -22.90
CA PHE A 88 -25.99 22.95 -24.17
C PHE A 88 -26.54 24.33 -24.44
#